data_AF-A0A946JZE2-F1
#
_entry.id   AF-A0A946JZE2-F1
#
_cell.length_a   1.000
_cell.length_b   1.000
_cell.length_c   1.000
_cell.angle_alpha   90.00
_cell.angle_beta   90.00
_cell.angle_gamma   90.00
#
_symmetry.space_group_name_H-M   'P 1'
#
loop_
_entity.id
_entity.type
_entity.pdbx_description
1 polymer ?
#
loop_
_entity_poly.entity_id
_entity_poly.type
_entity_poly.pdbx_seq_one_letter_code
_entity_poly.pdbx_strand_id
1 'polypeptide(L)'
;MFAALQLDDRDTILWASIYCVCSGLWIAEWAGIRNNQAVHAVILVLVFWMGTLAQGPIDLMNFGDPGDLMAQMSTDKRYIEESREFLGLGICTISLFILIFTTPPPGKSAN
;
A
#
# COMPACT_ATOMS: atom_id res chain seq x y z
N MET A 1 1.67 -11.18 -2.92
CA MET A 1 2.92 -10.89 -2.19
C MET A 1 3.87 -10.21 -3.16
N PHE A 2 3.75 -8.88 -3.31
CA PHE A 2 4.63 -8.06 -4.16
C PHE A 2 6.02 -7.83 -3.53
N ALA A 3 6.19 -8.18 -2.24
CA ALA A 3 7.46 -8.12 -1.51
C ALA A 3 8.60 -8.95 -2.15
N ALA A 4 8.29 -9.98 -2.95
CA ALA A 4 9.32 -10.75 -3.67
C ALA A 4 10.02 -9.92 -4.77
N LEU A 5 9.39 -8.84 -5.26
CA LEU A 5 9.97 -7.93 -6.25
C LEU A 5 10.76 -6.77 -5.61
N GLN A 6 10.85 -6.73 -4.27
CA GLN A 6 11.52 -5.69 -3.48
C GLN A 6 12.72 -6.24 -2.67
N LEU A 7 13.16 -7.49 -2.90
CA LEU A 7 14.25 -8.10 -2.13
C LEU A 7 15.61 -7.38 -2.23
N ASP A 8 15.78 -6.52 -3.23
CA ASP A 8 16.97 -5.68 -3.42
C ASP A 8 16.89 -4.35 -2.62
N ASP A 9 15.78 -4.13 -1.90
CA ASP A 9 15.44 -2.86 -1.27
C ASP A 9 15.64 -2.90 0.25
N ARG A 10 16.27 -1.85 0.80
CA ARG A 10 16.69 -1.78 2.21
C ARG A 10 15.50 -1.89 3.18
N ASP A 11 14.31 -1.53 2.71
CA ASP A 11 13.09 -1.41 3.52
C ASP A 11 12.11 -2.60 3.34
N THR A 12 12.58 -3.72 2.80
CA THR A 12 11.79 -4.96 2.57
C THR A 12 10.92 -5.38 3.77
N ILE A 13 11.43 -5.27 5.00
CA ILE A 13 10.72 -5.70 6.22
C ILE A 13 9.51 -4.80 6.50
N LEU A 14 9.67 -3.49 6.30
CA LEU A 14 8.65 -2.51 6.60
C LEU A 14 7.49 -2.68 5.61
N TRP A 15 7.79 -2.86 4.32
CA TRP A 15 6.84 -3.19 3.26
C TRP A 15 6.10 -4.51 3.47
N ALA A 16 6.82 -5.58 3.82
CA ALA A 16 6.21 -6.85 4.15
C ALA A 16 5.20 -6.71 5.29
N SER A 17 5.52 -5.89 6.31
CA SER A 17 4.65 -5.64 7.46
C SER A 17 3.33 -4.98 7.05
N ILE A 18 3.34 -3.97 6.17
CA ILE A 18 2.10 -3.33 5.69
C ILE A 18 1.25 -4.27 4.87
N TYR A 19 1.86 -5.05 3.98
CA TYR A 19 1.10 -6.03 3.21
C TYR A 19 0.47 -7.07 4.12
N CYS A 20 1.18 -7.52 5.16
CA CYS A 20 0.62 -8.39 6.19
C CYS A 20 -0.54 -7.72 6.92
N VAL A 21 -0.42 -6.47 7.36
CA VAL A 21 -1.50 -5.73 8.03
C VAL A 21 -2.74 -5.58 7.11
N CYS A 22 -2.54 -5.14 5.87
CA CYS A 22 -3.63 -4.99 4.90
C CYS A 22 -4.33 -6.32 4.62
N SER A 23 -3.55 -7.40 4.40
CA SER A 23 -4.11 -8.73 4.20
C SER A 23 -4.83 -9.26 5.45
N GLY A 24 -4.31 -8.96 6.64
CA GLY A 24 -4.92 -9.32 7.92
C GLY A 24 -6.27 -8.67 8.14
N LEU A 25 -6.45 -7.40 7.74
CA LEU A 25 -7.74 -6.71 7.79
C LEU A 25 -8.77 -7.37 6.86
N TRP A 26 -8.37 -7.76 5.65
CA TRP A 26 -9.24 -8.51 4.73
C TRP A 26 -9.62 -9.90 5.27
N ILE A 27 -8.65 -10.62 5.87
CA ILE A 27 -8.90 -11.92 6.50
C ILE A 27 -9.82 -11.76 7.71
N ALA A 28 -9.64 -10.72 8.52
CA ALA A 28 -10.49 -10.42 9.66
C ALA A 28 -11.93 -10.12 9.23
N GLU A 29 -12.12 -9.33 8.17
CA GLU A 29 -13.44 -9.10 7.58
C GLU A 29 -14.08 -10.42 7.10
N TRP A 30 -13.31 -11.26 6.40
CA TRP A 30 -13.79 -12.58 5.97
C TRP A 30 -14.14 -13.51 7.15
N ALA A 31 -13.43 -13.35 8.28
CA ALA A 31 -13.74 -14.04 9.52
C ALA A 31 -15.00 -13.49 10.22
N GLY A 32 -15.52 -12.33 9.81
CA GLY A 32 -16.65 -11.63 10.44
C GLY A 32 -16.25 -10.68 11.57
N ILE A 33 -14.95 -10.45 11.75
CA ILE A 33 -14.39 -9.56 12.78
C ILE A 33 -14.15 -8.20 12.12
N ARG A 34 -15.21 -7.40 12.00
CA ARG A 34 -15.14 -6.07 11.40
C ARG A 34 -14.80 -5.02 12.43
N ASN A 35 -13.61 -4.44 12.34
CA ASN A 35 -13.24 -3.28 13.14
C ASN A 35 -13.03 -2.06 12.22
N ASN A 36 -14.10 -1.29 12.02
CA ASN A 36 -14.06 -0.07 11.21
C ASN A 36 -13.03 0.93 11.73
N GLN A 37 -12.82 1.05 13.04
CA GLN A 37 -11.84 1.98 13.60
C GLN A 37 -10.41 1.58 13.22
N ALA A 38 -10.09 0.28 13.26
CA ALA A 38 -8.80 -0.23 12.82
C ALA A 38 -8.56 0.04 11.32
N VAL A 39 -9.58 -0.18 10.47
CA VAL A 39 -9.48 0.10 9.02
C VAL A 39 -9.22 1.59 8.76
N HIS A 40 -9.97 2.49 9.41
CA HIS A 40 -9.74 3.94 9.27
C HIS A 40 -8.35 4.36 9.78
N ALA A 41 -7.89 3.80 10.91
CA ALA A 41 -6.57 4.10 11.45
C ALA A 41 -5.46 3.69 10.47
N VAL A 42 -5.55 2.49 9.87
CA VAL A 42 -4.58 2.03 8.88
C VAL A 42 -4.62 2.91 7.61
N ILE A 43 -5.81 3.27 7.12
CA ILE A 43 -5.93 4.20 5.98
C ILE A 43 -5.27 5.54 6.27
N LEU A 44 -5.47 6.13 7.46
CA LEU A 44 -4.85 7.40 7.83
C LEU A 44 -3.31 7.30 7.84
N VAL A 45 -2.76 6.21 8.37
CA VAL A 45 -1.30 5.96 8.36
C VAL A 45 -0.78 5.83 6.94
N LEU A 46 -1.47 5.06 6.08
CA LEU A 46 -1.08 4.90 4.68
C LEU A 46 -1.11 6.22 3.91
N VAL A 47 -2.17 7.01 4.07
CA VAL A 47 -2.31 8.32 3.40
C VAL A 47 -1.26 9.30 3.90
N PHE A 48 -0.99 9.34 5.20
CA PHE A 48 0.07 10.19 5.76
C PHE A 48 1.43 9.85 5.17
N TRP A 49 1.76 8.56 5.10
CA TRP A 49 3.02 8.09 4.55
C TRP A 49 3.11 8.28 3.02
N MET A 50 2.02 8.09 2.28
CA MET A 50 1.96 8.51 0.87
C MET A 50 2.33 9.99 0.73
N GLY A 51 1.88 10.84 1.65
CA GLY A 51 2.24 12.26 1.67
C GLY A 51 3.75 12.51 1.77
N THR A 52 4.48 11.71 2.55
CA THR A 52 5.95 11.87 2.68
C THR A 52 6.70 11.39 1.44
N LEU A 53 6.10 10.51 0.64
CA LEU A 53 6.67 9.98 -0.61
C LEU A 53 6.17 10.70 -1.86
N ALA A 54 5.32 11.73 -1.71
CA ALA A 54 4.66 12.38 -2.82
C ALA A 54 5.62 13.11 -3.79
N GLN A 55 6.84 13.46 -3.35
CA GLN A 55 7.85 14.06 -4.23
C GLN A 55 8.34 13.08 -5.30
N GLY A 56 8.50 11.79 -4.97
CA GLY A 56 8.91 10.74 -5.90
C GLY A 56 8.15 10.74 -7.23
N PRO A 57 6.82 10.54 -7.24
CA PRO A 57 6.03 10.53 -8.48
C PRO A 57 5.99 11.88 -9.18
N ILE A 58 6.10 13.00 -8.44
CA ILE A 58 6.21 14.33 -9.04
C ILE A 58 7.51 14.46 -9.82
N ASP A 59 8.63 14.04 -9.23
CA ASP A 59 9.94 14.05 -9.84
C ASP A 59 10.04 13.08 -11.01
N LEU A 60 9.42 11.90 -10.91
CA LEU A 60 9.30 10.97 -12.03
C LEU A 60 8.55 11.62 -13.21
N MET A 61 7.48 12.37 -12.96
CA MET A 61 6.71 13.04 -14.01
C MET A 61 7.44 14.25 -14.62
N ASN A 62 8.30 14.91 -13.84
CA ASN A 62 9.07 16.07 -14.28
C ASN A 62 10.38 15.72 -14.99
N PHE A 63 11.08 14.67 -14.54
CA PHE A 63 12.44 14.34 -14.94
C PHE A 63 12.60 12.95 -15.58
N GLY A 64 11.61 12.07 -15.43
CA GLY A 64 11.67 10.69 -15.91
C GLY A 64 10.64 10.37 -17.00
N ASP A 65 10.70 9.13 -17.48
CA ASP A 65 9.67 8.53 -18.32
C ASP A 65 8.85 7.52 -17.47
N PRO A 66 7.53 7.36 -17.68
CA PRO A 66 6.74 6.36 -16.98
C PRO A 66 7.30 4.92 -17.10
N GLY A 67 8.02 4.61 -18.19
CA GLY A 67 8.73 3.34 -18.37
C GLY A 67 9.87 3.09 -17.37
N ASP A 68 10.43 4.15 -16.76
CA ASP A 68 11.48 4.04 -15.75
C ASP A 68 10.98 3.38 -14.45
N LEU A 69 9.66 3.27 -14.22
CA LEU A 69 9.10 2.50 -13.10
C LEU A 69 9.50 1.02 -13.13
N MET A 70 9.77 0.49 -14.32
CA MET A 70 10.24 -0.89 -14.52
C MET A 70 11.76 -0.99 -14.64
N ALA A 71 12.47 0.14 -14.54
CA ALA A 71 13.91 0.15 -14.61
C ALA A 71 14.53 -0.46 -13.35
N GLN A 72 15.76 -0.95 -13.52
CA GLN A 72 16.55 -1.50 -12.42
C GLN A 72 16.90 -0.38 -11.42
N MET A 73 16.88 -0.69 -10.13
CA MET A 73 17.14 0.31 -9.09
C MET A 73 18.58 0.83 -9.19
N SER A 74 18.71 2.15 -9.16
CA SER A 74 19.99 2.85 -9.14
C SER A 74 19.94 3.94 -8.09
N THR A 75 21.03 4.12 -7.34
CA THR A 75 21.17 5.16 -6.33
C THR A 75 20.99 6.57 -6.90
N ASP A 76 21.26 6.75 -8.19
CA ASP A 76 21.12 8.05 -8.86
C ASP A 76 19.65 8.41 -9.18
N LYS A 77 18.75 7.43 -9.17
CA LYS A 77 17.33 7.58 -9.54
C LYS A 77 16.38 7.24 -8.39
N ARG A 78 16.63 7.80 -7.20
CA ARG A 78 15.84 7.57 -5.99
C ARG A 78 14.34 7.92 -6.13
N TYR A 79 14.00 8.87 -7.00
CA TYR A 79 12.61 9.21 -7.31
C TYR A 79 11.82 8.02 -7.91
N ILE A 80 12.47 7.05 -8.56
CA ILE A 80 11.81 5.84 -9.08
C ILE A 80 11.35 4.93 -7.93
N GLU A 81 12.21 4.75 -6.92
CA GLU A 81 11.90 4.00 -5.70
C GLU A 81 10.73 4.63 -4.97
N GLU A 82 10.83 5.92 -4.65
CA GLU A 82 9.77 6.66 -3.97
C GLU A 82 8.44 6.66 -4.75
N SER A 83 8.51 6.70 -6.10
CA SER A 83 7.32 6.55 -6.96
C SER A 83 6.68 5.18 -6.85
N ARG A 84 7.48 4.10 -6.90
CA ARG A 84 6.99 2.72 -6.78
C ARG A 84 6.37 2.48 -5.41
N GLU A 85 7.00 2.99 -4.36
CA GLU A 85 6.50 2.98 -3.00
C GLU A 85 5.18 3.74 -2.86
N PHE A 86 5.11 4.97 -3.36
CA PHE A 86 3.89 5.76 -3.37
C PHE A 86 2.72 5.03 -4.04
N LEU A 87 2.96 4.45 -5.22
CA LEU A 87 1.96 3.68 -5.95
C LEU A 87 1.54 2.41 -5.19
N GLY A 88 2.48 1.73 -4.54
CA GLY A 88 2.22 0.57 -3.69
C GLY A 88 1.29 0.87 -2.52
N LEU A 89 1.55 1.96 -1.78
CA LEU A 89 0.66 2.43 -0.71
C LEU A 89 -0.70 2.87 -1.27
N GLY A 90 -0.71 3.47 -2.46
CA GLY A 90 -1.95 3.85 -3.15
C GLY A 90 -2.86 2.66 -3.39
N ILE A 91 -2.31 1.54 -3.90
CA ILE A 91 -3.07 0.30 -4.11
C ILE A 91 -3.59 -0.26 -2.78
N CYS A 92 -2.77 -0.28 -1.72
CA CYS A 92 -3.20 -0.70 -0.39
C CYS A 92 -4.34 0.17 0.15
N THR A 93 -4.22 1.49 0.03
CA THR A 93 -5.22 2.46 0.48
C THR A 93 -6.53 2.27 -0.26
N ILE A 94 -6.50 2.13 -1.58
CA ILE A 94 -7.69 1.88 -2.41
C ILE A 94 -8.33 0.54 -2.01
N SER A 95 -7.54 -0.51 -1.79
CA SER A 95 -8.03 -1.81 -1.35
C SER A 95 -8.78 -1.73 -0.02
N LEU A 96 -8.23 -1.03 0.99
CA LEU A 96 -8.89 -0.82 2.27
C LEU A 96 -10.11 0.11 2.15
N PHE A 97 -10.08 1.08 1.24
CA PHE A 97 -11.25 1.91 0.95
C PHE A 97 -12.39 1.06 0.39
N ILE A 98 -12.11 0.14 -0.54
CA ILE A 98 -13.09 -0.83 -1.04
C ILE A 98 -13.64 -1.66 0.11
N LEU A 99 -12.80 -2.12 1.04
CA LEU A 99 -13.22 -2.88 2.22
C LEU A 99 -14.29 -2.15 3.05
N ILE A 100 -14.20 -0.81 3.16
CA ILE A 100 -15.21 0.00 3.85
C ILE A 100 -16.58 -0.11 3.16
N PHE A 101 -16.62 -0.05 1.83
CA PHE A 101 -17.87 -0.12 1.06
C PHE A 101 -18.35 -1.55 0.78
N THR A 102 -17.51 -2.55 1.01
CA THR A 102 -17.91 -3.94 0.84
C THR A 102 -18.80 -4.35 2.01
N THR A 103 -19.98 -4.87 1.72
CA THR A 103 -20.84 -5.46 2.75
C THR A 103 -20.26 -6.80 3.19
N PRO A 104 -20.28 -7.12 4.50
CA PRO A 104 -19.85 -8.42 4.97
C PRO A 104 -20.65 -9.53 4.24
N PRO A 105 -20.02 -10.66 3.89
CA PRO A 105 -20.72 -11.75 3.23
C PRO A 105 -21.96 -12.19 4.06
N PRO A 106 -23.11 -12.46 3.40
CA PRO A 106 -24.34 -12.83 4.08
C PRO A 106 -24.11 -14.13 4.87
N GLY A 107 -24.25 -14.06 6.20
CA GLY A 107 -24.05 -15.19 7.11
C GLY A 107 -23.13 -14.93 8.31
N LYS A 108 -22.43 -13.79 8.36
CA LYS A 108 -21.60 -13.38 9.52
C LYS A 108 -21.89 -11.97 10.04
N SER A 109 -23.10 -11.47 9.81
CA SER A 109 -23.63 -10.34 10.57
C SER A 109 -24.03 -10.88 11.95
N ALA A 110 -23.05 -11.05 12.85
CA ALA A 110 -23.34 -11.31 14.25
C ALA A 110 -23.90 -10.02 14.87
N ASN A 111 -25.08 -10.19 15.48
CA ASN A 111 -25.81 -9.29 16.37
C ASN A 111 -24.98 -8.22 17.08
#